data_AF-A0A0Q4Y6S1-F1
#
_entry.id   AF-A0A0Q4Y6S1-F1
#
_cell.length_a   1.000
_cell.length_b   1.000
_cell.length_c   1.000
_cell.angle_alpha   90.00
_cell.angle_beta   90.00
_cell.angle_gamma   90.00
#
_symmetry.space_group_name_H-M   'P 1'
#
loop_
_entity.id
_entity.type
_entity.pdbx_description
1 polymer ?
#
loop_
_entity_poly.entity_id
_entity_poly.type
_entity_poly.pdbx_seq_one_letter_code
_entity_poly.pdbx_strand_id
1 'polypeptide(L)'
;MHELRHYVDKLQRVERDMGELSKLSKTCGLDIYVMVHRRAKTGYVFLRWREVGGAKRHLSWNVIEERTAGLHDQLRVWVRQATQRAQQLNERHLSAREALMRLRREIDSTERHVFLRGVRHGGR
;
A
#
# COMPACT_ATOMS: atom_id res chain seq x y z
N MET A 1 -18.60 -13.32 2.91
CA MET A 1 -18.45 -12.47 4.13
C MET A 1 -17.08 -12.62 4.80
N HIS A 2 -16.59 -13.83 5.10
CA HIS A 2 -15.26 -14.04 5.71
C HIS A 2 -14.10 -13.49 4.87
N GLU A 3 -14.11 -13.68 3.54
CA GLU A 3 -13.03 -13.22 2.66
C GLU A 3 -12.95 -11.69 2.54
N LEU A 4 -14.10 -11.00 2.48
CA LEU A 4 -14.12 -9.52 2.52
C LEU A 4 -13.43 -9.00 3.79
N ARG A 5 -13.81 -9.55 4.95
CA ARG A 5 -13.20 -9.16 6.24
C ARG A 5 -11.71 -9.45 6.26
N HIS A 6 -11.29 -10.61 5.75
CA HIS A 6 -9.87 -10.95 5.61
C HIS A 6 -9.08 -9.88 4.82
N TYR A 7 -9.57 -9.44 3.65
CA TYR A 7 -8.86 -8.44 2.86
C TYR A 7 -8.91 -7.03 3.46
N VAL A 8 -9.97 -6.65 4.16
CA VAL A 8 -10.03 -5.41 4.94
C VAL A 8 -8.97 -5.42 6.05
N ASP A 9 -8.91 -6.49 6.84
CA ASP A 9 -7.93 -6.63 7.91
C ASP A 9 -6.50 -6.66 7.36
N LYS A 10 -6.30 -7.32 6.22
CA LYS A 10 -5.01 -7.34 5.51
C LYS A 10 -4.57 -5.94 5.10
N LEU A 11 -5.45 -5.12 4.52
CA LEU A 11 -5.14 -3.74 4.17
C LEU A 11 -4.78 -2.91 5.41
N GLN A 12 -5.54 -3.03 6.50
CA GLN A 12 -5.26 -2.31 7.75
C GLN A 12 -3.90 -2.70 8.35
N ARG A 13 -3.52 -3.98 8.31
CA ARG A 13 -2.20 -4.44 8.75
C ARG A 13 -1.10 -3.88 7.86
N VAL A 14 -1.25 -3.96 6.54
CA VAL A 14 -0.26 -3.42 5.59
C VAL A 14 -0.09 -1.91 5.77
N GLU A 15 -1.17 -1.15 5.94
CA GLU A 15 -1.09 0.30 6.15
C GLU A 15 -0.41 0.67 7.48
N ARG A 16 -0.59 -0.15 8.52
CA ARG A 16 0.12 -0.01 9.81
C ARG A 16 1.62 -0.25 9.63
N ASP A 17 1.99 -1.37 9.01
CA ASP A 17 3.40 -1.71 8.71
C ASP A 17 4.06 -0.59 7.89
N MET A 18 3.35 -0.01 6.93
CA MET A 18 3.81 1.14 6.14
C MET A 18 4.06 2.36 7.02
N GLY A 19 3.14 2.66 7.94
CA GLY A 19 3.29 3.74 8.90
C GLY A 19 4.48 3.55 9.83
N GLU A 20 4.70 2.33 10.31
CA GLU A 20 5.85 1.97 11.15
C GLU A 20 7.18 2.12 10.41
N LEU A 21 7.28 1.60 9.18
CA LEU A 21 8.48 1.76 8.36
C LEU A 21 8.75 3.25 8.06
N SER A 22 7.71 4.03 7.78
CA SER A 22 7.86 5.48 7.57
C SER A 22 8.40 6.19 8.81
N LYS A 23 7.87 5.86 10.00
CA LYS A 23 8.37 6.41 11.27
C LYS A 23 9.82 6.02 11.52
N LEU A 24 10.15 4.73 11.41
CA LEU A 24 11.51 4.23 11.61
C LEU A 24 12.50 4.90 10.65
N SER A 25 12.12 5.09 9.39
CA SER A 25 13.02 5.72 8.40
C SER A 25 13.42 7.16 8.72
N LYS A 26 12.61 7.87 9.52
CA LYS A 26 12.92 9.23 9.96
C LYS A 26 13.90 9.27 11.12
N THR A 27 14.07 8.16 11.85
CA THR A 27 14.99 8.11 13.00
C THR A 27 16.42 7.77 12.59
N CYS A 28 16.67 7.45 11.32
CA CYS A 28 18.00 7.06 10.82
C CYS A 28 18.95 8.24 10.61
N GLY A 29 18.50 9.49 10.83
CA GLY A 29 19.35 10.69 10.71
C GLY A 29 19.80 11.01 9.28
N LEU A 30 19.21 10.37 8.27
CA LEU A 30 19.50 10.63 6.87
C LEU A 30 18.67 11.82 6.35
N ASP A 31 19.15 12.44 5.28
CA ASP A 31 18.44 13.48 4.52
C ASP A 31 17.34 12.91 3.60
N ILE A 32 17.00 11.64 3.80
CA ILE A 32 15.97 10.90 3.08
C ILE A 32 15.17 10.03 4.05
N TYR A 33 13.90 9.81 3.73
CA TYR A 33 13.01 8.93 4.49
C TYR A 33 11.93 8.35 3.58
N VAL A 34 11.29 7.28 4.03
CA VAL A 34 10.15 6.69 3.33
C VAL A 34 8.88 7.38 3.80
N MET A 35 8.09 7.91 2.86
CA MET A 35 6.81 8.55 3.13
C MET A 35 5.64 7.67 2.69
N VAL A 36 4.59 7.63 3.52
CA VAL A 36 3.29 7.07 3.16
C VAL A 36 2.53 8.07 2.28
N HIS A 37 2.08 7.62 1.12
CA HIS A 37 1.23 8.35 0.21
C HIS A 37 -0.11 7.63 0.06
N ARG A 38 -1.19 8.40 -0.06
CA ARG A 38 -2.53 7.88 -0.37
C ARG A 38 -3.04 8.54 -1.64
N ARG A 39 -3.42 7.74 -2.64
CA ARG A 39 -4.16 8.25 -3.80
C ARG A 39 -5.61 8.46 -3.37
N ALA A 40 -6.18 9.63 -3.65
CA ALA A 40 -7.56 9.92 -3.27
C ALA A 40 -8.57 9.13 -4.12
N LYS A 41 -8.35 9.08 -5.44
CA LYS A 41 -9.27 8.48 -6.42
C LYS A 41 -9.46 6.98 -6.23
N THR A 42 -8.37 6.27 -6.04
CA THR A 42 -8.34 4.85 -5.69
C THR A 42 -7.72 4.87 -4.32
N GLY A 43 -8.30 4.45 -3.20
CA GLY A 43 -7.62 4.52 -1.89
C GLY A 43 -6.34 3.67 -1.74
N TYR A 44 -5.53 3.51 -2.79
CA TYR A 44 -4.22 2.89 -2.81
C TYR A 44 -3.25 3.69 -1.96
N VAL A 45 -2.59 2.98 -1.04
CA VAL A 45 -1.57 3.51 -0.15
C VAL A 45 -0.25 2.89 -0.54
N PHE A 46 0.79 3.72 -0.64
CA PHE A 46 2.11 3.28 -1.05
C PHE A 46 3.20 4.10 -0.39
N LEU A 47 4.37 3.51 -0.30
CA LEU A 47 5.59 4.07 0.22
C LEU A 47 6.49 4.54 -0.92
N ARG A 48 7.11 5.70 -0.73
CA ARG A 48 8.16 6.19 -1.62
C ARG A 48 9.21 6.98 -0.84
N TRP A 49 10.47 6.88 -1.26
CA TRP A 49 11.52 7.71 -0.70
C TRP A 49 11.32 9.18 -1.02
N ARG A 50 11.65 10.04 -0.06
CA ARG A 50 11.51 11.48 -0.12
C ARG A 50 12.68 12.16 0.57
N GLU A 51 13.10 13.30 0.03
CA GLU A 51 14.09 14.17 0.67
C GLU A 51 13.54 14.83 1.94
N VAL A 52 14.43 14.98 2.92
CA VAL A 52 14.27 15.87 4.07
C VAL A 52 14.64 17.28 3.64
N GLY A 53 13.76 18.25 3.89
CA GLY A 53 14.01 19.65 3.53
C GLY A 53 14.02 19.94 2.02
N GLY A 54 14.29 21.20 1.66
CA GLY A 54 14.36 21.66 0.27
C GLY A 54 13.06 21.46 -0.53
N ALA A 55 13.19 21.03 -1.79
CA ALA A 55 12.07 20.78 -2.70
C ALA A 55 11.25 19.52 -2.36
N LYS A 56 11.67 18.74 -1.34
CA LYS A 56 10.98 17.54 -0.83
C LYS A 56 10.62 16.54 -1.95
N ARG A 57 11.57 16.32 -2.87
CA ARG A 57 11.37 15.53 -4.09
C ARG A 57 11.14 14.07 -3.76
N HIS A 58 10.39 13.40 -4.63
CA HIS A 58 10.29 11.94 -4.61
C HIS A 58 11.50 11.33 -5.31
N LEU A 59 12.12 10.35 -4.67
CA LEU A 59 13.28 9.66 -5.21
C LEU A 59 12.83 8.33 -5.84
N SER A 60 13.52 7.92 -6.90
CA SER A 60 13.39 6.56 -7.45
C SER A 60 14.25 5.59 -6.64
N TRP A 61 14.00 4.30 -6.77
CA TRP A 61 14.78 3.27 -6.08
C TRP A 61 16.27 3.31 -6.49
N ASN A 62 16.56 3.53 -7.78
CA ASN A 62 17.93 3.62 -8.29
C ASN A 62 18.67 4.84 -7.71
N VAL A 63 17.99 5.99 -7.63
CA VAL A 63 18.58 7.22 -7.04
C VAL A 63 18.95 7.02 -5.57
N ILE A 64 18.23 6.17 -4.84
CA ILE A 64 18.56 5.85 -3.44
C ILE A 64 19.80 4.98 -3.33
N GLU A 65 19.98 4.03 -4.22
CA GLU A 65 21.18 3.19 -4.25
C GLU A 65 22.43 4.05 -4.50
N GLU A 66 22.37 4.95 -5.48
CA GLU A 66 23.44 5.90 -5.78
C GLU A 66 23.71 6.83 -4.58
N ARG A 67 22.66 7.44 -4.01
CA ARG A 67 22.79 8.39 -2.90
C ARG A 67 23.34 7.76 -1.63
N THR A 68 23.12 6.47 -1.42
CA THR A 68 23.61 5.75 -0.24
C THR A 68 24.92 5.01 -0.46
N ALA A 69 25.52 5.14 -1.64
CA ALA A 69 26.78 4.48 -2.00
C ALA A 69 27.99 4.92 -1.16
N GLY A 70 27.93 6.09 -0.52
CA GLY A 70 28.99 6.59 0.38
C GLY A 70 28.73 6.32 1.87
N LEU A 71 27.58 5.77 2.25
CA LEU A 71 27.24 5.58 3.67
C LEU A 71 28.00 4.40 4.29
N HIS A 72 28.14 4.43 5.62
CA HIS A 72 28.65 3.29 6.38
C HIS A 72 27.81 2.03 6.11
N ASP A 73 28.45 0.86 6.09
CA ASP A 73 27.85 -0.40 5.62
C ASP A 73 26.53 -0.74 6.32
N GLN A 74 26.45 -0.53 7.63
CA GLN A 74 25.23 -0.79 8.39
C GLN A 74 24.04 0.08 7.92
N LEU A 75 24.27 1.36 7.62
CA LEU A 75 23.23 2.26 7.11
C LEU A 75 22.84 1.88 5.68
N ARG A 76 23.81 1.50 4.85
CA ARG A 76 23.57 1.05 3.47
C ARG A 76 22.72 -0.21 3.43
N VAL A 77 23.05 -1.20 4.27
CA VAL A 77 22.27 -2.44 4.43
C VAL A 77 20.86 -2.10 4.91
N TRP A 78 20.74 -1.23 5.92
CA TRP A 78 19.45 -0.81 6.44
C TRP A 78 18.59 -0.11 5.36
N VAL A 79 19.14 0.84 4.58
CA VAL A 79 18.39 1.52 3.51
C VAL A 79 17.95 0.55 2.42
N ARG A 80 18.79 -0.43 2.07
CA ARG A 80 18.44 -1.48 1.11
C ARG A 80 17.28 -2.33 1.61
N GLN A 81 17.33 -2.77 2.87
CA GLN A 81 16.26 -3.54 3.51
C GLN A 81 14.97 -2.73 3.60
N ALA A 82 15.05 -1.45 3.99
CA ALA A 82 13.91 -0.54 4.03
C ALA A 82 13.28 -0.37 2.65
N THR A 83 14.11 -0.26 1.59
CA THR A 83 13.64 -0.16 0.20
C THR A 83 12.90 -1.42 -0.24
N GLN A 84 13.47 -2.60 -0.01
CA GLN A 84 12.84 -3.88 -0.33
C GLN A 84 11.53 -4.05 0.45
N ARG A 85 11.52 -3.72 1.73
CA ARG A 85 10.32 -3.78 2.57
C ARG A 85 9.23 -2.84 2.06
N ALA A 86 9.59 -1.63 1.65
CA ALA A 86 8.65 -0.66 1.08
C ALA A 86 8.01 -1.18 -0.21
N GLN A 87 8.80 -1.74 -1.13
CA GLN A 87 8.31 -2.33 -2.37
C GLN A 87 7.35 -3.50 -2.10
N GLN A 88 7.72 -4.42 -1.22
CA GLN A 88 6.85 -5.54 -0.83
C GLN A 88 5.54 -5.07 -0.19
N LEU A 89 5.58 -4.04 0.66
CA LEU A 89 4.36 -3.47 1.25
C LEU A 89 3.46 -2.84 0.18
N ASN A 90 4.04 -2.12 -0.79
CA ASN A 90 3.30 -1.52 -1.90
C ASN A 90 2.58 -2.57 -2.75
N GLU A 91 3.25 -3.67 -3.06
CA GLU A 91 2.69 -4.80 -3.81
C GLU A 91 1.58 -5.50 -3.01
N ARG A 92 1.81 -5.76 -1.71
CA ARG A 92 0.81 -6.37 -0.83
C ARG A 92 -0.45 -5.50 -0.71
N HIS A 93 -0.31 -4.18 -0.61
CA HIS A 93 -1.45 -3.26 -0.58
C HIS A 93 -2.22 -3.31 -1.89
N LEU A 94 -1.53 -3.21 -3.02
CA LEU A 94 -2.14 -3.24 -4.34
C LEU A 94 -2.91 -4.55 -4.56
N SER A 95 -2.27 -5.69 -4.32
CA SER A 95 -2.87 -7.02 -4.47
C SER A 95 -4.09 -7.22 -3.57
N ALA A 96 -4.01 -6.84 -2.29
CA ALA A 96 -5.13 -6.95 -1.35
C ALA A 96 -6.31 -6.05 -1.77
N ARG A 97 -6.02 -4.86 -2.30
CA ARG A 97 -7.04 -3.94 -2.79
C ARG A 97 -7.73 -4.48 -4.04
N GLU A 98 -6.98 -5.00 -4.99
CA GLU A 98 -7.55 -5.61 -6.20
C GLU A 98 -8.45 -6.79 -5.86
N ALA A 99 -8.03 -7.66 -4.92
CA ALA A 99 -8.86 -8.76 -4.43
C ALA A 99 -10.15 -8.25 -3.78
N LEU A 100 -10.06 -7.23 -2.91
CA LEU A 100 -11.24 -6.63 -2.29
C LEU A 100 -12.21 -6.04 -3.33
N MET A 101 -11.68 -5.37 -4.36
CA MET A 101 -12.51 -4.80 -5.43
C MET A 101 -13.20 -5.88 -6.26
N ARG A 102 -12.52 -7.01 -6.54
CA ARG A 102 -13.13 -8.16 -7.23
C ARG A 102 -14.28 -8.76 -6.41
N LEU A 103 -14.00 -9.09 -5.14
CA LEU A 103 -15.01 -9.64 -4.22
C LEU A 103 -16.24 -8.72 -4.07
N ARG A 104 -16.01 -7.40 -4.01
CA ARG A 104 -17.14 -6.45 -3.92
C ARG A 104 -18.02 -6.49 -5.17
N ARG A 105 -17.42 -6.54 -6.36
CA ARG A 105 -18.18 -6.63 -7.62
C ARG A 105 -18.96 -7.93 -7.72
N GLU A 106 -18.39 -9.04 -7.29
CA GLU A 106 -19.04 -10.36 -7.29
C GLU A 106 -20.28 -10.35 -6.38
N ILE A 107 -20.17 -9.79 -5.18
CA ILE A 107 -21.30 -9.64 -4.25
C ILE A 107 -22.36 -8.71 -4.84
N ASP A 108 -21.97 -7.52 -5.33
CA ASP A 108 -22.91 -6.57 -5.93
C ASP A 108 -23.62 -7.15 -7.17
N SER A 109 -22.98 -8.07 -7.90
CA SER A 109 -23.59 -8.78 -9.04
C SER A 109 -24.56 -9.89 -8.59
N THR A 110 -24.20 -10.62 -7.54
CA THR A 110 -25.00 -11.70 -6.97
C THR A 110 -26.28 -11.15 -6.34
N GLU A 111 -26.17 -10.06 -5.57
CA GLU A 111 -27.32 -9.37 -4.99
C GLU A 111 -28.29 -8.91 -6.10
N ARG A 112 -27.78 -8.26 -7.15
CA ARG A 112 -28.59 -7.85 -8.31
C ARG A 112 -29.32 -9.03 -8.97
N HIS A 113 -28.67 -10.19 -9.11
CA HIS A 113 -29.31 -11.38 -9.67
C HIS A 113 -30.42 -11.97 -8.77
N VAL A 114 -30.23 -11.94 -7.45
CA VAL A 114 -31.25 -12.41 -6.49
C VAL A 114 -32.48 -11.50 -6.52
N PHE A 115 -32.30 -10.17 -6.55
CA PHE A 115 -33.41 -9.22 -6.65
C PHE A 115 -34.19 -9.36 -7.97
N LEU A 116 -33.53 -9.65 -9.10
CA LEU A 116 -34.21 -9.86 -10.38
C LEU A 116 -35.02 -11.17 -10.45
N ARG A 117 -34.63 -12.22 -9.72
CA ARG A 117 -35.41 -13.47 -9.63
C ARG A 117 -36.63 -13.35 -8.72
N GLY A 118 -36.56 -12.53 -7.68
CA GLY A 118 -37.68 -12.32 -6.73
C GLY A 118 -38.89 -11.57 -7.32
N VAL A 119 -38.74 -10.89 -8.45
CA VAL A 119 -39.81 -10.08 -9.09
C VAL A 119 -40.64 -10.89 -10.10
N ARG A 120 -40.28 -12.15 -10.37
CA ARG A 120 -41.07 -13.05 -11.23
C ARG A 120 -41.77 -14.12 -10.40
N HIS A 121 -42.81 -13.76 -9.65
CA HIS A 121 -43.98 -14.61 -9.35
C HIS A 121 -45.04 -13.76 -8.62
N GLY A 122 -45.96 -13.21 -9.41
CA GLY A 122 -47.05 -12.35 -8.95
C GLY A 122 -47.80 -11.74 -10.12
N GLY A 123 -48.06 -12.54 -11.16
CA GLY A 123 -48.75 -12.12 -12.37
C GLY A 123 -49.84 -13.12 -12.70
N ARG A 124 -51.04 -12.81 -12.19
CA ARG A 124 -52.41 -13.24 -12.54
C ARG A 124 -52.63 -14.68 -13.00
#